data_AF-A0A5J4R636-F1
#
_entry.id   AF-A0A5J4R636-F1
#
_cell.length_a   1.000
_cell.length_b   1.000
_cell.length_c   1.000
_cell.angle_alpha   90.00
_cell.angle_beta   90.00
_cell.angle_gamma   90.00
#
_symmetry.space_group_name_H-M   'P 1'
#
loop_
_entity.id
_entity.type
_entity.pdbx_description
1 polymer ?
#
loop_
_entity_poly.entity_id
_entity_poly.type
_entity_poly.pdbx_seq_one_letter_code
_entity_poly.pdbx_strand_id
1 'polypeptide(L)'
;MVLKEIFAKCTTDIFNNIFILAPKTMKHFQVFPHMNTEELLSVLHSQKEIRAFKDWQIIYCVAVSAAKTAAELSVLSGISKSRIYRIIQSYNKEGKTWRLSKQWGGRREARSPMSLEQERQLLKEVETEALSGQILIHRDIKGKMELKMGREVSDDYAWDLFKRHHWKKKVPRGSHPKSEEGTGVEYKKIQGISGIQIRRVQ
;
A
#
# COMPACT_ATOMS: atom_id res chain seq x y z
N MET A 1 -67.77 22.17 -10.20
CA MET A 1 -66.81 21.47 -11.09
C MET A 1 -65.64 22.40 -11.43
N VAL A 2 -64.93 22.92 -10.42
CA VAL A 2 -63.80 23.87 -10.60
C VAL A 2 -62.66 23.62 -9.59
N LEU A 3 -62.93 22.86 -8.51
CA LEU A 3 -61.92 22.55 -7.48
C LEU A 3 -61.05 21.32 -7.77
N LYS A 4 -61.39 20.48 -8.77
CA LYS A 4 -60.58 19.32 -9.16
C LYS A 4 -59.44 19.65 -10.15
N GLU A 5 -59.52 20.76 -10.87
CA GLU A 5 -58.47 21.16 -11.84
C GLU A 5 -57.30 21.91 -11.20
N ILE A 6 -57.49 22.54 -10.04
CA ILE A 6 -56.41 23.26 -9.35
C ILE A 6 -55.42 22.28 -8.70
N PHE A 7 -55.89 21.12 -8.25
CA PHE A 7 -55.03 20.11 -7.63
C PHE A 7 -54.14 19.35 -8.64
N ALA A 8 -54.55 19.28 -9.91
CA ALA A 8 -53.80 18.57 -10.95
C ALA A 8 -52.69 19.41 -11.61
N LYS A 9 -52.77 20.74 -11.56
CA LYS A 9 -51.70 21.64 -12.04
C LYS A 9 -50.63 21.93 -10.99
N CYS A 10 -50.93 21.75 -9.71
CA CYS A 10 -49.97 21.99 -8.64
C CYS A 10 -48.96 20.84 -8.45
N THR A 11 -49.28 19.63 -8.94
CA THR A 11 -48.41 18.46 -8.81
C THR A 11 -47.44 18.25 -9.98
N THR A 12 -47.63 18.91 -11.12
CA THR A 12 -46.72 18.80 -12.29
C THR A 12 -45.65 19.89 -12.34
N ASP A 13 -45.85 21.04 -11.69
CA ASP A 13 -44.84 22.11 -11.63
C ASP A 13 -43.83 21.96 -10.49
N ILE A 14 -44.08 21.07 -9.51
CA ILE A 14 -43.14 20.78 -8.41
C ILE A 14 -42.09 19.73 -8.82
N PHE A 15 -42.34 18.93 -9.86
CA PHE A 15 -41.38 17.93 -10.35
C PHE A 15 -40.41 18.46 -11.41
N ASN A 16 -40.73 19.58 -12.07
CA ASN A 16 -39.88 20.16 -13.13
C ASN A 16 -39.06 21.38 -12.70
N ASN A 17 -39.08 21.74 -11.42
CA ASN A 17 -38.20 22.78 -10.90
C ASN A 17 -37.84 22.48 -9.45
N ILE A 18 -36.55 22.59 -9.11
CA ILE A 18 -35.95 22.34 -7.79
C ILE A 18 -35.35 20.93 -7.57
N PHE A 19 -35.01 20.22 -8.65
CA PHE A 19 -33.62 19.72 -8.75
C PHE A 19 -32.73 20.90 -9.19
N ILE A 20 -32.77 21.98 -8.39
CA ILE A 20 -31.80 23.06 -8.46
C ILE A 20 -30.49 22.34 -8.18
N LEU A 21 -29.72 22.23 -9.25
CA LEU A 21 -28.32 21.91 -9.27
C LEU A 21 -27.67 22.74 -8.16
N ALA A 22 -27.53 22.17 -6.97
CA ALA A 22 -26.42 22.53 -6.13
C ALA A 22 -25.21 22.40 -7.07
N PRO A 23 -24.48 23.47 -7.36
CA PRO A 23 -23.28 23.33 -8.16
C PRO A 23 -22.42 22.37 -7.36
N LYS A 24 -22.33 21.12 -7.83
CA LYS A 24 -21.41 20.11 -7.33
C LYS A 24 -20.09 20.84 -7.33
N THR A 25 -19.64 21.26 -6.14
CA THR A 25 -18.57 22.25 -5.99
C THR A 25 -17.46 21.82 -6.92
N MET A 26 -17.30 22.57 -8.02
CA MET A 26 -16.39 22.14 -9.06
C MET A 26 -15.04 22.07 -8.39
N LYS A 27 -14.50 20.86 -8.24
CA LYS A 27 -13.15 20.67 -7.75
C LYS A 27 -12.29 21.60 -8.59
N HIS A 28 -11.69 22.61 -7.96
CA HIS A 28 -10.94 23.64 -8.66
C HIS A 28 -10.03 22.96 -9.68
N PHE A 29 -10.35 23.12 -10.96
CA PHE A 29 -9.58 22.58 -12.08
C PHE A 29 -8.44 23.54 -12.43
N GLN A 30 -7.98 24.30 -11.44
CA GLN A 30 -6.88 25.24 -11.57
C GLN A 30 -5.81 24.81 -10.59
N VAL A 31 -4.56 24.98 -11.01
CA VAL A 31 -3.38 24.72 -10.18
C VAL A 31 -3.23 25.90 -9.23
N PHE A 32 -3.18 25.64 -7.93
CA PHE A 32 -2.84 26.67 -6.95
C PHE A 32 -1.39 27.12 -7.17
N PRO A 33 -1.07 28.42 -7.03
CA PRO A 33 0.24 28.99 -7.34
C PRO A 33 1.27 28.65 -6.27
N HIS A 34 1.53 27.35 -6.06
CA HIS A 34 2.57 26.85 -5.16
C HIS A 34 3.96 26.92 -5.80
N MET A 35 4.04 26.93 -7.14
CA MET A 35 5.24 27.11 -7.94
C MET A 35 4.89 27.88 -9.21
N ASN A 36 5.87 28.59 -9.77
CA ASN A 36 5.72 29.22 -11.07
C ASN A 36 5.83 28.18 -12.22
N THR A 37 5.52 28.57 -13.45
CA THR A 37 5.54 27.68 -14.61
C THR A 37 6.95 27.18 -14.96
N GLU A 38 7.97 28.01 -14.78
CA GLU A 38 9.37 27.67 -15.05
C GLU A 38 9.93 26.65 -14.04
N GLU A 39 9.59 26.82 -12.76
CA GLU A 39 9.88 25.90 -11.67
C GLU A 39 9.20 24.56 -11.90
N LEU A 40 7.92 24.56 -12.31
CA LEU A 40 7.20 23.34 -12.67
C LEU A 40 7.89 22.60 -13.81
N LEU A 41 8.36 23.32 -14.82
CA LEU A 41 9.07 22.75 -15.97
C LEU A 41 10.44 22.17 -15.57
N SER A 42 11.18 22.90 -14.73
CA SER A 42 12.45 22.43 -14.16
C SER A 42 12.26 21.16 -13.32
N VAL A 43 11.25 21.14 -12.44
CA VAL A 43 10.89 19.95 -11.65
C VAL A 43 10.52 18.80 -12.58
N LEU A 44 9.71 19.02 -13.62
CA LEU A 44 9.35 18.00 -14.59
C LEU A 44 10.57 17.38 -15.27
N HIS A 45 11.51 18.20 -15.77
CA HIS A 45 12.71 17.73 -16.45
C HIS A 45 13.69 16.99 -15.52
N SER A 46 13.70 17.32 -14.23
CA SER A 46 14.55 16.63 -13.25
C SER A 46 14.06 15.23 -12.85
N GLN A 47 12.83 14.83 -13.23
CA GLN A 47 12.24 13.57 -12.80
C GLN A 47 12.86 12.36 -13.50
N LYS A 48 13.37 11.41 -12.70
CA LYS A 48 13.88 10.12 -13.19
C LYS A 48 12.79 9.03 -13.26
N GLU A 49 11.78 9.10 -12.40
CA GLU A 49 10.70 8.11 -12.37
C GLU A 49 9.62 8.47 -13.41
N ILE A 50 9.28 7.52 -14.29
CA ILE A 50 8.27 7.71 -15.35
C ILE A 50 6.92 8.16 -14.78
N ARG A 51 6.50 7.61 -13.63
CA ARG A 51 5.25 8.01 -12.99
C ARG A 51 5.33 9.44 -12.48
N ALA A 52 6.48 9.85 -11.96
CA ALA A 52 6.71 11.21 -11.49
C ALA A 52 6.64 12.20 -12.62
N PHE A 53 7.35 11.90 -13.71
CA PHE A 53 7.31 12.68 -14.92
C PHE A 53 5.87 12.86 -15.40
N LYS A 54 5.09 11.78 -15.54
CA LYS A 54 3.69 11.86 -15.99
C LYS A 54 2.81 12.68 -15.04
N ASP A 55 3.00 12.55 -13.73
CA ASP A 55 2.19 13.30 -12.78
C ASP A 55 2.53 14.80 -12.81
N TRP A 56 3.81 15.16 -12.90
CA TRP A 56 4.26 16.56 -13.06
C TRP A 56 3.85 17.13 -14.41
N GLN A 57 3.84 16.32 -15.46
CA GLN A 57 3.38 16.72 -16.79
C GLN A 57 1.89 17.12 -16.73
N ILE A 58 1.05 16.40 -15.98
CA ILE A 58 -0.35 16.79 -15.76
C ILE A 58 -0.43 18.18 -15.12
N ILE A 59 0.33 18.41 -14.05
CA ILE A 59 0.32 19.70 -13.33
C ILE A 59 0.78 20.83 -14.24
N TYR A 60 1.89 20.64 -14.97
CA TYR A 60 2.40 21.60 -15.93
C TYR A 60 1.40 21.90 -17.05
N CYS A 61 0.77 20.88 -17.63
CA CYS A 61 -0.23 21.06 -18.67
C CYS A 61 -1.44 21.88 -18.19
N VAL A 62 -1.93 21.63 -16.96
CA VAL A 62 -3.04 22.42 -16.39
C VAL A 62 -2.60 23.85 -16.06
N ALA A 63 -1.36 24.05 -15.57
CA ALA A 63 -0.83 25.38 -15.27
C ALA A 63 -0.65 26.25 -16.52
N VAL A 64 -0.16 25.67 -17.63
CA VAL A 64 0.06 26.39 -18.90
C VAL A 64 -1.22 26.54 -19.72
N SER A 65 -2.09 25.52 -19.69
CA SER A 65 -3.36 25.51 -20.44
C SER A 65 -4.55 25.80 -19.54
N ALA A 66 -4.53 26.91 -18.79
CA ALA A 66 -5.57 27.27 -17.82
C ALA A 66 -6.99 27.37 -18.42
N ALA A 67 -7.11 27.51 -19.75
CA ALA A 67 -8.39 27.55 -20.47
C ALA A 67 -8.96 26.17 -20.84
N LYS A 68 -8.17 25.09 -20.78
CA LYS A 68 -8.61 23.76 -21.23
C LYS A 68 -9.36 23.02 -20.14
N THR A 69 -10.34 22.22 -20.52
CA THR A 69 -11.08 21.37 -19.58
C THR A 69 -10.34 20.07 -19.28
N ALA A 70 -10.69 19.40 -18.16
CA ALA A 70 -10.18 18.06 -17.85
C ALA A 70 -10.47 17.03 -18.94
N ALA A 71 -11.58 17.21 -19.66
CA ALA A 71 -11.98 16.33 -20.76
C ALA A 71 -11.05 16.48 -21.97
N GLU A 72 -10.73 17.71 -22.36
CA GLU A 72 -9.78 17.99 -23.44
C GLU A 72 -8.38 17.50 -23.11
N LEU A 73 -7.90 17.75 -21.89
CA LEU A 73 -6.59 17.24 -21.46
C LEU A 73 -6.58 15.71 -21.41
N SER A 74 -7.70 15.07 -21.08
CA SER A 74 -7.81 13.62 -21.10
C SER A 74 -7.60 13.04 -22.49
N VAL A 75 -8.23 13.63 -23.51
CA VAL A 75 -8.06 13.26 -24.92
C VAL A 75 -6.63 13.51 -25.39
N LEU A 76 -6.06 14.68 -25.07
CA LEU A 76 -4.73 15.08 -25.52
C LEU A 76 -3.61 14.22 -24.90
N SER A 77 -3.71 13.92 -23.60
CA SER A 77 -2.65 13.23 -22.85
C SER A 77 -2.85 11.72 -22.75
N GLY A 78 -4.02 11.19 -23.14
CA GLY A 78 -4.38 9.79 -22.94
C GLY A 78 -4.57 9.40 -21.47
N ILE A 79 -4.81 10.37 -20.59
CA ILE A 79 -4.94 10.17 -19.14
C ILE A 79 -6.40 10.31 -18.73
N SER A 80 -6.91 9.42 -17.86
CA SER A 80 -8.31 9.52 -17.43
C SER A 80 -8.60 10.82 -16.65
N LYS A 81 -9.78 11.41 -16.89
CA LYS A 81 -10.29 12.59 -16.15
C LYS A 81 -10.10 12.45 -14.63
N SER A 82 -10.47 11.29 -14.08
CA SER A 82 -10.35 11.01 -12.64
C SER A 82 -8.92 11.09 -12.12
N ARG A 83 -7.93 10.64 -12.92
CA ARG A 83 -6.52 10.75 -12.53
C ARG A 83 -6.06 12.20 -12.53
N ILE A 84 -6.42 12.97 -13.55
CA ILE A 84 -6.08 14.41 -13.64
C ILE A 84 -6.60 15.13 -12.39
N TYR A 85 -7.89 15.02 -12.08
CA TYR A 85 -8.48 15.65 -10.90
C TYR A 85 -7.79 15.23 -9.60
N ARG A 86 -7.47 13.95 -9.43
CA ARG A 86 -6.81 13.45 -8.23
C ARG A 86 -5.41 14.05 -8.05
N ILE A 87 -4.65 14.19 -9.14
CA ILE A 87 -3.30 14.76 -9.10
C ILE A 87 -3.37 16.25 -8.76
N ILE A 88 -4.21 17.02 -9.45
CA ILE A 88 -4.38 18.45 -9.19
C ILE A 88 -4.88 18.70 -7.76
N GLN A 89 -5.85 17.90 -7.29
CA GLN A 89 -6.34 18.02 -5.91
C GLN A 89 -5.25 17.71 -4.87
N SER A 90 -4.43 16.68 -5.08
CA SER A 90 -3.30 16.39 -4.19
C SER A 90 -2.26 17.52 -4.19
N TYR A 91 -1.90 18.02 -5.38
CA TYR A 91 -0.95 19.12 -5.52
C TYR A 91 -1.45 20.40 -4.85
N ASN A 92 -2.70 20.78 -5.10
CA ASN A 92 -3.28 21.98 -4.51
C ASN A 92 -3.35 21.91 -2.97
N LYS A 93 -3.51 20.71 -2.41
CA LYS A 93 -3.56 20.50 -0.96
C LYS A 93 -2.18 20.49 -0.30
N GLU A 94 -1.20 19.82 -0.90
CA GLU A 94 0.09 19.51 -0.26
C GLU A 94 1.27 20.29 -0.88
N GLY A 95 1.04 21.09 -1.93
CA GLY A 95 2.05 21.91 -2.59
C GLY A 95 3.21 21.09 -3.15
N LYS A 96 4.44 21.60 -3.08
CA LYS A 96 5.65 20.95 -3.63
C LYS A 96 5.90 19.55 -3.05
N THR A 97 5.47 19.27 -1.83
CA THR A 97 5.73 18.00 -1.13
C THR A 97 4.66 16.92 -1.38
N TRP A 98 3.60 17.23 -2.15
CA TRP A 98 2.46 16.33 -2.42
C TRP A 98 2.82 14.93 -2.95
N ARG A 99 4.00 14.81 -3.56
CA ARG A 99 4.48 13.56 -4.13
C ARG A 99 5.39 12.78 -3.18
N LEU A 100 6.03 13.46 -2.22
CA LEU A 100 6.84 12.81 -1.18
C LEU A 100 5.97 11.93 -0.28
N SER A 101 4.70 12.32 -0.07
CA SER A 101 3.71 11.53 0.68
C SER A 101 3.28 10.25 -0.06
N LYS A 102 3.46 10.18 -1.38
CA LYS A 102 3.04 9.04 -2.21
C LYS A 102 4.13 7.97 -2.30
N GLN A 103 4.33 7.25 -1.20
CA GLN A 103 5.12 6.02 -1.23
C GLN A 103 4.32 4.90 -1.91
N TRP A 104 4.81 4.45 -3.06
CA TRP A 104 4.25 3.31 -3.79
C TRP A 104 4.94 2.02 -3.35
N GLY A 105 4.13 0.99 -3.10
CA GLY A 105 4.64 -0.27 -2.55
C GLY A 105 5.12 -0.13 -1.10
N GLY A 106 5.85 -1.15 -0.64
CA GLY A 106 6.39 -1.22 0.71
C GLY A 106 5.36 -1.53 1.80
N ARG A 107 5.87 -1.70 3.02
CA ARG A 107 5.05 -1.90 4.22
C ARG A 107 4.39 -0.57 4.59
N ARG A 108 3.08 -0.61 4.80
CA ARG A 108 2.32 0.54 5.30
C ARG A 108 2.03 0.33 6.77
N GLU A 109 2.68 1.09 7.64
CA GLU A 109 2.50 1.00 9.09
C GLU A 109 1.02 0.99 9.47
N ALA A 110 0.23 1.91 8.90
CA ALA A 110 -1.21 2.04 9.16
C ALA A 110 -2.05 0.80 8.78
N ARG A 111 -1.55 -0.08 7.90
CA ARG A 111 -2.23 -1.34 7.52
C ARG A 111 -1.52 -2.58 8.04
N SER A 112 -0.45 -2.40 8.81
CA SER A 112 0.33 -3.52 9.32
C SER A 112 -0.33 -4.08 10.59
N PRO A 113 -0.45 -5.41 10.73
CA PRO A 113 -1.02 -6.03 11.93
C PRO A 113 -0.28 -5.68 13.24
N MET A 114 1.02 -5.43 13.14
CA MET A 114 1.92 -5.24 14.25
C MET A 114 2.96 -4.18 13.88
N SER A 115 3.44 -3.39 14.85
CA SER A 115 4.56 -2.46 14.65
C SER A 115 5.88 -3.20 14.50
N LEU A 116 6.91 -2.59 13.90
CA LEU A 116 8.23 -3.22 13.78
C LEU A 116 8.83 -3.60 15.14
N GLU A 117 8.55 -2.81 16.17
CA GLU A 117 9.05 -3.06 17.52
C GLU A 117 8.36 -4.26 18.17
N GLN A 118 7.04 -4.36 18.02
CA GLN A 118 6.28 -5.52 18.49
C GLN A 118 6.71 -6.81 17.75
N GLU A 119 6.99 -6.73 16.45
CA GLU A 119 7.52 -7.88 15.68
C GLU A 119 8.89 -8.30 16.20
N ARG A 120 9.78 -7.33 16.48
CA ARG A 120 11.11 -7.60 17.08
C ARG A 120 11.00 -8.24 18.45
N GLN A 121 10.11 -7.73 19.29
CA GLN A 121 9.90 -8.26 20.63
C GLN A 121 9.38 -9.72 20.59
N LEU A 122 8.43 -10.01 19.70
CA LEU A 122 7.94 -11.38 19.46
C LEU A 122 9.08 -12.30 19.00
N LEU A 123 9.88 -11.87 18.04
CA LEU A 123 11.00 -12.68 17.55
C LEU A 123 12.08 -12.88 18.62
N LYS A 124 12.30 -11.89 19.48
CA LYS A 124 13.24 -12.01 20.61
C LYS A 124 12.77 -13.04 21.63
N GLU A 125 11.47 -13.09 21.94
CA GLU A 125 10.88 -14.13 22.80
C GLU A 125 11.06 -15.52 22.19
N VAL A 126 10.76 -15.65 20.88
CA VAL A 126 10.99 -16.89 20.12
C VAL A 126 12.47 -17.29 20.14
N GLU A 127 13.39 -16.34 20.02
CA GLU A 127 14.83 -16.58 20.09
C GLU A 127 15.24 -17.06 21.49
N THR A 128 14.73 -16.45 22.56
CA THR A 128 15.03 -16.89 23.94
C THR A 128 14.56 -18.30 24.24
N GLU A 129 13.38 -18.68 23.75
CA GLU A 129 12.84 -20.03 23.92
C GLU A 129 13.62 -21.07 23.09
N ALA A 130 14.02 -20.70 21.87
CA ALA A 130 14.88 -21.54 21.06
C ALA A 130 16.26 -21.76 21.73
N LEU A 131 16.79 -20.73 22.40
CA LEU A 131 18.04 -20.83 23.17
C LEU A 131 17.90 -21.68 24.43
N SER A 132 16.71 -21.74 25.05
CA SER A 132 16.43 -22.67 26.16
C SER A 132 16.27 -24.13 25.73
N GLY A 133 16.57 -24.46 24.46
CA GLY A 133 16.55 -25.81 23.93
C GLY A 133 15.21 -26.26 23.36
N GLN A 134 14.21 -25.37 23.26
CA GLN A 134 12.94 -25.70 22.63
C GLN A 134 13.06 -25.70 21.10
N ILE A 135 12.51 -26.73 20.46
CA ILE A 135 12.44 -26.81 19.00
C ILE A 135 11.14 -26.15 18.56
N LEU A 136 11.22 -24.90 18.09
CA LEU A 136 10.07 -24.16 17.59
C LEU A 136 9.89 -24.40 16.09
N ILE A 137 8.70 -24.84 15.69
CA ILE A 137 8.28 -24.91 14.28
C ILE A 137 7.54 -23.65 13.85
N HIS A 138 7.42 -23.48 12.54
CA HIS A 138 6.65 -22.38 11.93
C HIS A 138 5.26 -22.24 12.54
N ARG A 139 4.56 -23.36 12.79
CA ARG A 139 3.21 -23.36 13.38
C ARG A 139 3.19 -22.79 14.80
N ASP A 140 4.22 -23.06 15.62
CA ASP A 140 4.29 -22.54 16.99
C ASP A 140 4.50 -21.03 16.98
N ILE A 141 5.38 -20.55 16.11
CA ILE A 141 5.65 -19.12 15.97
C ILE A 141 4.40 -18.40 15.43
N LYS A 142 3.73 -18.99 14.43
CA LYS A 142 2.46 -18.48 13.91
C LYS A 142 1.39 -18.43 15.02
N GLY A 143 1.25 -19.48 15.82
CA GLY A 143 0.30 -19.50 16.94
C GLY A 143 0.56 -18.38 17.95
N LYS A 144 1.82 -18.09 18.28
CA LYS A 144 2.17 -16.94 19.13
C LYS A 144 1.83 -15.59 18.51
N MET A 145 2.00 -15.47 17.20
CA MET A 145 1.60 -14.28 16.45
C MET A 145 0.08 -14.07 16.55
N GLU A 146 -0.70 -15.13 16.34
CA GLU A 146 -2.16 -15.11 16.41
C GLU A 146 -2.65 -14.80 17.83
N LEU A 147 -2.03 -15.39 18.85
CA LEU A 147 -2.32 -15.10 20.26
C LEU A 147 -2.07 -13.63 20.60
N LYS A 148 -0.96 -13.05 20.15
CA LYS A 148 -0.66 -11.62 20.37
C LYS A 148 -1.58 -10.68 19.60
N MET A 149 -2.09 -11.11 18.44
CA MET A 149 -2.96 -10.29 17.60
C MET A 149 -4.45 -10.50 17.85
N GLY A 150 -4.84 -11.55 18.57
CA GLY A 150 -6.23 -11.92 18.79
C GLY A 150 -6.98 -12.31 17.51
N ARG A 151 -6.26 -12.66 16.44
CA ARG A 151 -6.84 -13.05 15.14
C ARG A 151 -5.91 -13.99 14.39
N GLU A 152 -6.50 -14.76 13.48
CA GLU A 152 -5.75 -15.61 12.55
C GLU A 152 -4.91 -14.79 11.56
N VAL A 153 -3.81 -15.41 11.14
CA VAL A 153 -2.78 -14.78 10.32
C VAL A 153 -2.49 -15.66 9.11
N SER A 154 -2.23 -15.03 7.95
CA SER A 154 -1.82 -15.80 6.77
C SER A 154 -0.39 -16.32 6.90
N ASP A 155 -0.12 -17.48 6.29
CA ASP A 155 1.24 -18.04 6.26
C ASP A 155 2.22 -17.08 5.57
N ASP A 156 1.78 -16.37 4.52
CA ASP A 156 2.55 -15.34 3.84
C ASP A 156 3.01 -14.23 4.77
N TYR A 157 2.14 -13.77 5.68
CA TYR A 157 2.51 -12.74 6.64
C TYR A 157 3.61 -13.20 7.59
N ALA A 158 3.53 -14.45 8.08
CA ALA A 158 4.56 -15.03 8.92
C ALA A 158 5.89 -15.15 8.17
N TRP A 159 5.87 -15.57 6.90
CA TRP A 159 7.09 -15.62 6.06
C TRP A 159 7.66 -14.24 5.76
N ASP A 160 6.82 -13.25 5.45
CA ASP A 160 7.24 -11.87 5.25
C ASP A 160 7.85 -11.27 6.51
N LEU A 161 7.32 -11.59 7.69
CA LEU A 161 7.90 -11.20 8.97
C LEU A 161 9.31 -11.78 9.11
N PHE A 162 9.49 -13.09 8.90
CA PHE A 162 10.83 -13.69 8.98
C PHE A 162 11.82 -13.08 8.00
N LYS A 163 11.40 -12.90 6.74
CA LYS A 163 12.25 -12.32 5.69
C LYS A 163 12.69 -10.89 6.03
N ARG A 164 11.77 -10.08 6.57
CA ARG A 164 12.05 -8.68 6.97
C ARG A 164 13.02 -8.58 8.13
N HIS A 165 12.98 -9.53 9.08
CA HIS A 165 13.89 -9.54 10.23
C HIS A 165 15.16 -10.37 10.01
N HIS A 166 15.42 -10.81 8.77
CA HIS A 166 16.57 -11.63 8.38
C HIS A 166 16.64 -13.00 9.06
N TRP A 167 15.48 -13.57 9.40
CA TRP A 167 15.35 -14.93 9.88
C TRP A 167 15.34 -15.88 8.68
N LYS A 168 16.34 -16.75 8.58
CA LYS A 168 16.45 -17.74 7.50
C LYS A 168 16.29 -19.14 8.06
N LYS A 169 15.60 -19.98 7.29
CA LYS A 169 15.55 -21.42 7.54
C LYS A 169 16.96 -21.99 7.33
N LYS A 170 17.59 -22.48 8.40
CA LYS A 170 18.84 -23.27 8.26
C LYS A 170 18.46 -24.70 7.91
N VAL A 171 18.56 -25.03 6.63
CA VAL A 171 18.49 -26.42 6.17
C VAL A 171 19.91 -26.98 6.24
N PRO A 172 20.16 -28.10 6.93
CA PRO A 172 21.43 -28.80 6.83
C PRO A 172 21.75 -29.04 5.35
N ARG A 173 22.99 -28.80 4.92
CA ARG A 173 23.36 -29.14 3.54
C ARG A 173 23.14 -30.64 3.37
N GLY A 174 22.46 -31.04 2.29
CA GLY A 174 22.35 -32.45 1.94
C GLY A 174 23.75 -32.99 1.69
N SER A 175 24.18 -33.95 2.50
CA SER A 175 25.39 -34.73 2.22
C SER A 175 25.05 -35.82 1.21
N HIS A 176 25.93 -36.01 0.22
CA HIS A 176 25.76 -37.08 -0.75
C HIS A 176 25.88 -38.44 -0.04
N PRO A 177 25.01 -39.43 -0.32
CA PRO A 177 25.03 -40.77 0.32
C PRO A 177 26.33 -41.58 0.21
N LYS A 178 27.36 -41.07 -0.49
CA LYS A 178 28.64 -41.75 -0.75
C LYS A 178 29.83 -41.00 -0.14
N SER A 179 29.60 -40.02 0.73
CA SER A 179 30.67 -39.47 1.56
C SER A 179 30.86 -40.40 2.77
N GLU A 180 31.74 -41.40 2.63
CA GLU A 180 32.14 -42.30 3.72
C GLU A 180 32.70 -41.49 4.91
N GLU A 181 32.09 -41.61 6.10
CA GLU A 181 32.32 -42.66 7.13
C GLU A 181 33.65 -42.48 7.86
N GLY A 182 33.71 -41.43 8.69
CA GLY A 182 34.79 -41.23 9.64
C GLY A 182 34.32 -40.45 10.85
N THR A 183 33.82 -41.19 11.85
CA THR A 183 33.50 -40.78 13.23
C THR A 183 32.39 -39.74 13.47
N GLY A 184 31.28 -40.21 14.04
CA GLY A 184 30.28 -39.33 14.65
C GLY A 184 28.97 -39.99 15.04
N VAL A 185 29.03 -41.03 15.88
CA VAL A 185 28.07 -41.39 16.94
C VAL A 185 26.56 -41.32 16.61
N GLU A 186 25.99 -42.52 16.55
CA GLU A 186 24.63 -42.90 16.98
C GLU A 186 23.41 -42.12 16.46
N TYR A 187 22.75 -42.76 15.49
CA TYR A 187 21.30 -42.88 15.34
C TYR A 187 20.41 -41.99 16.24
N LYS A 188 19.85 -40.94 15.66
CA LYS A 188 18.48 -40.53 15.98
C LYS A 188 17.68 -40.38 14.70
N LYS A 189 17.09 -41.49 14.26
CA LYS A 189 15.95 -41.47 13.33
C LYS A 189 14.84 -40.68 14.02
N ILE A 190 14.58 -39.45 13.54
CA ILE A 190 13.29 -38.80 13.74
C ILE A 190 12.55 -38.96 12.42
N GLN A 191 11.86 -40.08 12.29
CA GLN A 191 10.79 -40.24 11.33
C GLN A 191 9.58 -39.47 11.88
N GLY A 192 9.14 -38.44 11.15
CA GLY A 192 7.93 -37.67 11.46
C GLY A 192 8.15 -36.51 12.44
N ILE A 193 7.63 -35.34 12.07
CA ILE A 193 7.78 -34.02 12.71
C ILE A 193 9.10 -33.32 12.30
N SER A 194 9.08 -32.67 11.13
CA SER A 194 10.19 -31.82 10.69
C SER A 194 10.22 -30.52 11.51
N GLY A 195 10.80 -30.62 12.70
CA GLY A 195 11.23 -29.51 13.56
C GLY A 195 12.37 -28.73 12.93
N ILE A 196 12.14 -28.04 11.81
CA ILE A 196 13.19 -27.27 11.14
C ILE A 196 13.39 -25.97 11.91
N GLN A 197 14.52 -25.84 12.59
CA GLN A 197 14.87 -24.65 13.35
C GLN A 197 15.00 -23.42 12.43
N ILE A 198 14.20 -22.40 12.70
CA ILE A 198 14.37 -21.06 12.14
C ILE A 198 15.32 -20.32 13.09
N ARG A 199 16.47 -19.87 12.60
CA ARG A 199 17.42 -19.06 13.38
C ARG A 199 17.74 -17.76 12.67
N ARG A 200 18.06 -16.73 13.45
CA ARG A 200 18.55 -15.46 12.94
C ARG A 200 19.91 -15.65 12.27
N VAL A 201 20.12 -15.00 11.12
CA VAL A 201 21.44 -14.93 10.49
C VAL A 201 22.12 -13.66 10.99
N GLN A 202 23.28 -13.82 11.63
CA GLN A 202 24.19 -12.71 11.96
C GLN A 202 24.83 -12.17 10.69
#